data_AF-A0A379G2W4-F1
#
_entry.id   AF-A0A379G2W4-F1
#
_cell.length_a   1.000
_cell.length_b   1.000
_cell.length_c   1.000
_cell.angle_alpha   90.00
_cell.angle_beta   90.00
_cell.angle_gamma   90.00
#
_symmetry.space_group_name_H-M   'P 1'
#
loop_
_entity.id
_entity.type
_entity.pdbx_description
1 polymer ?
#
loop_
_entity_poly.entity_id
_entity_poly.type
_entity_poly.pdbx_seq_one_letter_code
_entity_poly.pdbx_strand_id
1 'polypeptide(L)'
;MMLDPINGVYISGTRFAIQRHVDEDSKAVQWRLLQINKFDRCYELVCCHSDPWILAIELTAYHVENVKGKGIKTLNVYREAVDIISRRCETAINLLRPETLGGALNV
;
A
#
# COMPACT_ATOMS: atom_id res chain seq x y z
N MET A 1 -10.78 1.94 -15.14
CA MET A 1 -10.05 0.71 -15.53
C MET A 1 -10.12 -0.25 -14.35
N MET A 2 -10.70 -1.43 -14.55
CA MET A 2 -10.84 -2.45 -13.50
C MET A 2 -9.46 -3.05 -13.26
N LEU A 3 -8.84 -2.74 -12.12
CA LEU A 3 -7.53 -3.29 -11.78
C LEU A 3 -7.74 -4.50 -10.88
N ASP A 4 -7.13 -5.62 -11.23
CA ASP A 4 -7.06 -6.79 -10.37
C ASP A 4 -5.67 -6.80 -9.70
N PRO A 5 -5.58 -6.88 -8.36
CA PRO A 5 -4.33 -7.11 -7.66
C PRO A 5 -3.86 -8.57 -7.80
N ILE A 6 -4.19 -9.31 -8.86
CA ILE A 6 -3.67 -10.67 -9.14
C ILE A 6 -2.15 -10.81 -8.88
N ASN A 7 -1.38 -9.72 -9.05
CA ASN A 7 0.05 -9.62 -8.70
C ASN A 7 0.38 -8.53 -7.66
N GLY A 8 -0.57 -8.17 -6.81
CA GLY A 8 -0.47 -7.18 -5.75
C GLY A 8 -0.75 -7.79 -4.37
N VAL A 9 -0.26 -7.15 -3.32
CA VAL A 9 -0.44 -7.58 -1.94
C VAL A 9 -1.49 -6.70 -1.27
N TYR A 10 -2.54 -7.33 -0.77
CA TYR A 10 -3.54 -6.66 0.06
C TYR A 10 -2.97 -6.28 1.43
N ILE A 11 -3.21 -5.05 1.84
CA ILE A 11 -2.76 -4.56 3.14
C ILE A 11 -3.84 -4.85 4.17
N SER A 12 -3.63 -5.89 4.97
CA SER A 12 -4.58 -6.36 5.98
C SER A 12 -5.07 -5.24 6.90
N GLY A 13 -6.35 -5.28 7.27
CA GLY A 13 -7.01 -4.27 8.09
C GLY A 13 -7.17 -2.91 7.42
N THR A 14 -6.90 -2.81 6.12
CA THR A 14 -7.15 -1.61 5.31
C THR A 14 -7.99 -1.95 4.10
N ARG A 15 -8.36 -0.96 3.30
CA ARG A 15 -9.11 -1.16 2.05
C ARG A 15 -8.21 -1.09 0.82
N PHE A 16 -6.90 -1.19 1.02
CA PHE A 16 -5.89 -0.90 0.02
C PHE A 16 -5.05 -2.13 -0.32
N ALA A 17 -4.46 -2.13 -1.52
CA ALA A 17 -3.47 -3.08 -1.96
C ALA A 17 -2.30 -2.34 -2.62
N ILE A 18 -1.10 -2.91 -2.53
CA ILE A 18 0.08 -2.42 -3.25
C ILE A 18 0.35 -3.39 -4.40
N GLN A 19 0.55 -2.87 -5.60
CA GLN A 19 0.90 -3.68 -6.77
C GLN A 19 2.22 -3.18 -7.35
N ARG A 20 3.12 -4.12 -7.64
CA ARG A 20 4.28 -3.86 -8.50
C ARG A 20 3.87 -4.13 -9.95
N HIS A 21 3.96 -3.12 -10.79
CA HIS A 21 3.60 -3.20 -12.20
C HIS A 21 4.81 -2.84 -13.06
N VAL A 22 4.96 -3.50 -14.20
CA VAL A 22 5.95 -3.12 -15.22
C VAL A 22 5.17 -2.53 -16.37
N ASP A 23 5.39 -1.24 -16.63
CA ASP A 23 4.75 -0.52 -17.72
C ASP A 23 5.17 -1.14 -19.06
N GLU A 24 4.21 -1.45 -19.92
CA GLU A 24 4.47 -2.22 -21.14
C GLU A 24 5.27 -1.43 -22.18
N ASP A 25 5.08 -0.12 -22.24
CA ASP A 25 5.71 0.77 -23.21
C ASP A 25 7.13 1.15 -22.78
N SER A 26 7.26 1.68 -21.56
CA SER A 26 8.53 2.19 -21.03
C SER A 26 9.42 1.11 -20.40
N LYS A 27 8.86 -0.07 -20.11
CA LYS A 27 9.48 -1.14 -19.29
C LYS A 27 9.85 -0.67 -17.89
N ALA A 28 9.38 0.50 -17.46
CA ALA A 28 9.66 1.03 -16.13
C ALA A 28 8.84 0.29 -15.07
N VAL A 29 9.47 0.05 -13.91
CA VAL A 29 8.78 -0.47 -12.74
C VAL A 29 8.00 0.67 -12.09
N GLN A 30 6.71 0.45 -11.91
CA GLN A 30 5.81 1.33 -11.19
C GLN A 30 5.21 0.59 -9.99
N TRP A 31 5.11 1.31 -8.89
CA TRP A 31 4.41 0.86 -7.70
C TRP A 31 3.06 1.56 -7.67
N ARG A 32 1.99 0.79 -7.55
CA ARG A 32 0.62 1.28 -7.60
C ARG A 32 -0.07 1.05 -6.25
N LEU A 33 -0.68 2.11 -5.71
CA LEU A 33 -1.62 1.99 -4.61
C LEU A 33 -3.01 1.82 -5.19
N LEU A 34 -3.65 0.72 -4.84
CA LEU A 34 -4.98 0.36 -5.29
C LEU A 34 -5.94 0.43 -4.10
N GLN A 35 -7.16 0.88 -4.32
CA GLN A 35 -8.22 0.91 -3.32
C GLN A 35 -9.41 0.09 -3.79
N ILE A 36 -10.01 -0.71 -2.90
CA ILE A 36 -11.28 -1.36 -3.21
C ILE A 36 -12.40 -0.33 -3.34
N ASN A 37 -13.07 -0.33 -4.49
CA ASN A 37 -14.36 0.29 -4.69
C ASN A 37 -15.44 -0.73 -4.33
N LYS A 38 -16.22 -0.42 -3.29
CA LYS A 38 -17.26 -1.32 -2.77
C LYS A 38 -18.49 -1.40 -3.67
N PHE A 39 -18.76 -0.37 -4.46
CA PHE A 39 -19.91 -0.34 -5.37
C PHE A 39 -19.65 -1.25 -6.58
N ASP A 40 -18.48 -1.10 -7.18
CA ASP A 40 -18.11 -1.80 -8.41
C ASP A 40 -17.36 -3.11 -8.15
N ARG A 41 -17.11 -3.44 -6.87
CA ARG A 41 -16.40 -4.65 -6.40
C ARG A 41 -15.05 -4.86 -7.10
N CYS A 42 -14.38 -3.78 -7.43
CA CYS A 42 -13.10 -3.78 -8.13
C CYS A 42 -12.07 -2.96 -7.37
N TYR A 43 -10.81 -3.04 -7.79
CA TYR A 43 -9.80 -2.10 -7.34
C TYR A 43 -9.65 -0.95 -8.33
N GLU A 44 -9.50 0.24 -7.78
CA GLU A 44 -9.23 1.48 -8.49
C GLU A 44 -7.83 1.97 -8.16
N LEU A 45 -7.16 2.58 -9.14
CA LEU A 45 -5.86 3.20 -8.93
C LEU A 45 -6.04 4.48 -8.11
N VAL A 46 -5.32 4.56 -6.99
CA VAL A 46 -5.22 5.78 -6.18
C VAL A 46 -4.05 6.63 -6.65
N CYS A 47 -2.88 6.01 -6.77
CA CYS A 47 -1.66 6.66 -7.22
C CYS A 47 -0.65 5.65 -7.76
N CYS A 48 0.36 6.16 -8.47
CA CYS A 48 1.48 5.39 -8.96
C CYS A 48 2.80 6.17 -8.76
N HIS A 49 3.83 5.46 -8.29
CA HIS A 49 5.14 6.03 -8.01
C HIS A 49 6.26 5.11 -8.48
N SER A 50 7.42 5.67 -8.80
CA SER A 50 8.63 4.88 -9.10
C SER A 50 9.25 4.29 -7.84
N ASP A 51 9.04 4.93 -6.69
CA ASP A 51 9.55 4.53 -5.38
C ASP A 51 8.43 3.91 -4.51
N PRO A 52 8.59 2.65 -4.02
CA PRO A 52 7.57 2.00 -3.21
C PRO A 52 7.30 2.68 -1.86
N TRP A 53 8.28 3.39 -1.30
CA TRP A 53 8.20 3.95 0.05
C TRP A 53 7.19 5.11 0.08
N ILE A 54 7.05 5.83 -1.03
CA ILE A 54 6.05 6.90 -1.19
C ILE A 54 4.64 6.33 -1.05
N LEU A 55 4.37 5.10 -1.53
CA LEU A 55 3.07 4.46 -1.33
C LEU A 55 2.76 4.19 0.14
N ALA A 56 3.77 3.82 0.94
CA ALA A 56 3.57 3.58 2.36
C ALA A 56 3.17 4.87 3.09
N ILE A 57 3.80 6.00 2.74
CA ILE A 57 3.48 7.32 3.27
C ILE A 57 2.04 7.72 2.89
N GLU A 58 1.69 7.60 1.61
CA GLU A 58 0.36 7.97 1.14
C GLU A 58 -0.73 7.08 1.73
N LEU A 59 -0.54 5.76 1.77
CA LEU A 59 -1.50 4.83 2.38
C LEU A 59 -1.71 5.16 3.86
N THR A 60 -0.63 5.47 4.59
CA THR A 60 -0.72 5.88 6.00
C THR A 60 -1.54 7.15 6.14
N ALA A 61 -1.27 8.18 5.32
CA ALA A 61 -2.03 9.41 5.33
C ALA A 61 -3.52 9.18 5.02
N TYR A 62 -3.82 8.41 3.97
CA TYR A 62 -5.19 8.06 3.60
C TYR A 62 -5.92 7.29 4.70
N HIS A 63 -5.27 6.30 5.31
CA HIS A 63 -5.89 5.51 6.37
C HIS A 63 -6.19 6.38 7.58
N VAL A 64 -5.20 7.18 8.03
CA VAL A 64 -5.36 8.06 9.18
C VAL A 64 -6.49 9.05 8.97
N GLU A 65 -6.54 9.75 7.83
CA GLU A 65 -7.61 10.70 7.53
C GLU A 65 -8.99 10.02 7.51
N ASN A 66 -9.09 8.79 7.00
CA ASN A 66 -10.35 8.05 6.98
C ASN A 66 -10.85 7.60 8.37
N VAL A 67 -9.96 7.34 9.32
CA VAL A 67 -10.31 6.85 10.68
C VAL A 67 -10.22 7.93 11.75
N LYS A 68 -9.80 9.14 11.38
CA LYS A 68 -9.75 10.34 12.21
C LYS A 68 -11.11 10.61 12.84
N GLY A 69 -11.14 10.89 14.15
CA GLY A 69 -12.36 11.15 14.91
C GLY A 69 -13.22 9.92 15.24
N LYS A 70 -13.08 8.80 14.50
CA LYS A 70 -13.80 7.54 14.77
C LYS A 70 -13.00 6.57 15.64
N GLY A 71 -11.70 6.45 15.40
CA GLY A 71 -10.78 5.60 16.16
C GLY A 71 -9.62 6.34 16.80
N ILE A 72 -9.08 7.35 16.12
CA ILE A 72 -7.95 8.13 16.62
C ILE A 72 -8.46 9.26 17.53
N LYS A 73 -8.34 9.06 18.84
CA LYS A 73 -8.76 10.03 19.88
C LYS A 73 -7.60 10.64 20.66
N THR A 74 -6.40 10.08 20.54
CA THR A 74 -5.19 10.56 21.22
C THR A 74 -3.97 10.46 20.31
N LEU A 75 -2.91 11.20 20.63
CA LEU A 75 -1.63 11.12 19.91
C LEU A 75 -1.00 9.73 19.98
N ASN A 76 -1.20 8.99 21.07
CA ASN A 76 -0.68 7.61 21.17
C ASN A 76 -1.38 6.68 20.18
N VAL A 77 -2.71 6.76 20.07
CA VAL A 77 -3.46 5.94 19.10
C VAL A 77 -3.08 6.31 17.66
N TYR A 78 -2.83 7.60 17.38
CA TYR A 78 -2.31 8.02 16.08
C TYR A 78 -0.95 7.36 15.76
N ARG A 79 0.00 7.43 16.69
CA ARG A 79 1.35 6.85 16.51
C ARG A 79 1.29 5.34 16.30
N GLU A 80 0.47 4.65 17.07
CA GLU A 80 0.26 3.21 16.95
C GLU A 80 -0.34 2.84 15.59
N ALA A 81 -1.34 3.59 15.12
CA ALA A 81 -1.93 3.37 13.79
C ALA A 81 -0.90 3.55 12.67
N VAL A 82 -0.10 4.62 12.73
CA VAL A 82 0.98 4.89 11.76
C VAL A 82 2.01 3.76 11.74
N ASP A 83 2.46 3.29 12.91
CA ASP A 83 3.45 2.22 13.02
C ASP A 83 2.92 0.89 12.47
N ILE A 84 1.70 0.49 12.85
CA ILE A 84 1.06 -0.73 12.35
C ILE A 84 0.96 -0.72 10.82
N ILE A 85 0.50 0.40 10.25
CA ILE A 85 0.31 0.52 8.81
C ILE A 85 1.65 0.51 8.08
N SER A 86 2.63 1.26 8.58
CA SER A 86 3.97 1.31 7.99
C SER A 86 4.61 -0.07 7.93
N ARG A 87 4.54 -0.87 9.01
CA ARG A 87 5.05 -2.25 9.04
C ARG A 87 4.32 -3.18 8.07
N ARG A 88 3.01 -3.01 7.91
CA ARG A 88 2.22 -3.80 6.93
C ARG A 88 2.61 -3.44 5.50
N CYS A 89 2.84 -2.17 5.21
CA CYS A 89 3.36 -1.72 3.91
C CYS A 89 4.76 -2.26 3.64
N GLU A 90 5.66 -2.18 4.62
CA GLU A 90 7.01 -2.76 4.54
C GLU A 90 6.95 -4.26 4.22
N THR A 91 6.13 -5.01 4.96
CA THR A 91 5.92 -6.44 4.70
C THR A 91 5.44 -6.69 3.28
N ALA A 92 4.44 -5.92 2.80
CA ALA A 92 3.90 -6.09 1.45
C ALA A 92 4.91 -5.74 0.36
N ILE A 93 5.68 -4.66 0.53
CA ILE A 93 6.73 -4.26 -0.41
C ILE A 93 7.83 -5.33 -0.46
N ASN A 94 8.23 -5.88 0.69
CA ASN A 94 9.21 -6.96 0.77
C ASN A 94 8.71 -8.25 0.11
N LEU A 95 7.42 -8.58 0.22
CA LEU A 95 6.85 -9.71 -0.52
C LEU A 95 6.89 -9.50 -2.03
N LEU A 96 6.66 -8.27 -2.49
CA LEU A 96 6.67 -7.92 -3.92
C LEU A 96 8.08 -7.75 -4.50
N ARG A 97 9.06 -7.40 -3.66
CA ARG A 97 10.47 -7.28 -4.02
C ARG A 97 11.33 -7.32 -2.73
N PRO A 98 11.83 -8.50 -2.33
CA PRO A 98 12.56 -8.70 -1.07
C PRO A 98 13.82 -7.82 -0.94
N GLU A 99 14.43 -7.52 -2.08
CA GLU A 99 15.68 -6.77 -2.17
C GLU A 99 15.54 -5.26 -1.91
N THR A 100 14.31 -4.71 -1.81
CA THR A 100 14.10 -3.25 -1.85
C THR A 100 14.22 -2.53 -0.52
N LEU A 101 13.99 -3.21 0.62
CA LEU A 101 14.01 -2.59 1.95
C LEU A 101 15.04 -3.22 2.90
N GLY A 102 15.99 -3.99 2.37
CA GLY A 102 17.00 -4.68 3.19
C GLY A 102 16.49 -5.97 3.87
N GLY A 103 15.37 -6.53 3.41
CA GLY A 103 14.87 -7.83 3.86
C GLY A 103 15.77 -8.97 3.36
N ALA A 104 16.09 -9.90 4.26
CA ALA A 104 17.02 -10.99 4.02
C ALA A 104 16.74 -11.73 2.69
N LEU A 105 17.77 -11.79 1.84
CA LEU A 105 17.89 -12.84 0.84
C LEU A 105 17.78 -14.17 1.59
N ASN A 106 16.70 -14.91 1.38
CA ASN A 106 16.65 -16.29 1.85
C ASN A 106 17.80 -17.05 1.18
N VAL A 107 18.74 -17.49 2.02
CA VAL A 107 19.78 -18.48 1.73
C VAL A 107 19.13 -19.82 1.39
#